data_AF-A0A8C2ZI49-F1
#
_entry.id   AF-A0A8C2ZI49-F1
#
_cell.length_a   1.000
_cell.length_b   1.000
_cell.length_c   1.000
_cell.angle_alpha   90.00
_cell.angle_beta   90.00
_cell.angle_gamma   90.00
#
_symmetry.space_group_name_H-M   'P 1'
#
loop_
_entity.id
_entity.type
_entity.pdbx_description
1 polymer ?
#
loop_
_entity_poly.entity_id
_entity_poly.type
_entity_poly.pdbx_seq_one_letter_code
_entity_poly.pdbx_strand_id
1 'polypeptide(L)'
;SDCLCVIRETGCGCNHDDRYYLPGVTFWTNSLCEEKCVCDAATQKVKCERAGCRNGERCGVVNGVQDCYPVSFETCIAHGDPHFKTFDGRRFDFQGNCVYRLAGVCGDATGLTHFEVTVFTRRLLHLNTGLSLVCFR
;
A
#
# COMPACT_ATOMS: atom_id res chain seq x y z
N SER A 1 -17.13 -28.26 0.09
CA SER A 1 -17.70 -27.17 0.90
C SER A 1 -17.75 -27.65 2.33
N ASP A 2 -16.94 -27.09 3.20
CA ASP A 2 -16.87 -27.51 4.60
C ASP A 2 -18.03 -26.91 5.39
N CYS A 3 -19.01 -27.75 5.75
CA CYS A 3 -20.12 -27.39 6.63
C CYS A 3 -19.71 -27.61 8.10
N LEU A 4 -18.75 -26.83 8.59
CA LEU A 4 -18.36 -26.87 10.00
C LEU A 4 -19.30 -26.00 10.84
N CYS A 5 -19.73 -26.50 12.00
CA CYS A 5 -20.48 -25.70 12.96
C CYS A 5 -19.57 -24.62 13.56
N VAL A 6 -20.05 -23.39 13.58
CA VAL A 6 -19.35 -22.24 14.15
C VAL A 6 -20.23 -21.52 15.17
N ILE A 7 -19.63 -20.74 16.06
CA ILE A 7 -20.37 -19.94 17.06
C ILE A 7 -21.21 -18.91 16.30
N ARG A 8 -22.53 -18.85 16.55
CA ARG A 8 -23.47 -18.00 15.79
C ARG A 8 -23.07 -16.51 15.78
N GLU A 9 -22.55 -16.02 16.90
CA GLU A 9 -22.20 -14.60 17.10
C GLU A 9 -20.90 -14.16 16.44
N THR A 10 -20.01 -15.09 16.07
CA THR A 10 -18.68 -14.74 15.53
C THR A 10 -18.31 -15.51 14.28
N GLY A 11 -19.00 -16.60 13.98
CA GLY A 11 -18.71 -17.50 12.87
C GLY A 11 -19.66 -17.37 11.68
N CYS A 12 -20.81 -16.73 11.85
CA CYS A 12 -21.74 -16.47 10.75
C CYS A 12 -21.44 -15.11 10.10
N GLY A 13 -21.46 -15.11 8.77
CA GLY A 13 -21.25 -13.93 7.94
C GLY A 13 -22.52 -13.15 7.66
N CYS A 14 -22.45 -12.25 6.67
CA CYS A 14 -23.51 -11.33 6.29
C CYS A 14 -23.97 -11.61 4.87
N ASN A 15 -25.27 -11.42 4.60
CA ASN A 15 -25.79 -11.37 3.23
C ASN A 15 -25.97 -9.91 2.80
N HIS A 16 -25.50 -9.57 1.61
CA HIS A 16 -25.66 -8.25 1.02
C HIS A 16 -25.61 -8.35 -0.51
N ASP A 17 -26.59 -7.77 -1.20
CA ASP A 17 -26.78 -7.84 -2.65
C ASP A 17 -26.63 -9.26 -3.22
N ASP A 18 -27.39 -10.20 -2.64
CA ASP A 18 -27.40 -11.62 -2.99
C ASP A 18 -26.04 -12.34 -2.89
N ARG A 19 -25.07 -11.74 -2.18
CA ARG A 19 -23.76 -12.33 -1.89
C ARG A 19 -23.56 -12.54 -0.39
N TYR A 20 -22.96 -13.68 -0.04
CA TYR A 20 -22.52 -13.97 1.32
C TYR A 20 -21.07 -13.51 1.55
N TYR A 21 -20.86 -12.81 2.65
CA TYR A 21 -19.57 -12.27 3.08
C TYR A 21 -19.17 -12.88 4.42
N LEU A 22 -17.94 -13.37 4.53
CA LEU A 22 -17.43 -13.94 5.78
C LEU A 22 -17.38 -12.89 6.90
N PRO A 23 -17.47 -13.29 8.18
CA PRO A 23 -17.38 -12.36 9.30
C PRO A 23 -16.08 -11.52 9.23
N GLY A 24 -16.19 -10.20 9.41
CA GLY A 24 -15.05 -9.27 9.46
C GLY A 24 -14.43 -8.89 8.11
N VAL A 25 -14.87 -9.48 6.99
CA VAL A 25 -14.33 -9.09 5.67
C VAL A 25 -14.79 -7.69 5.29
N THR A 26 -13.91 -6.98 4.59
CA THR A 26 -14.24 -5.69 3.97
C THR A 26 -14.30 -5.81 2.46
N PHE A 27 -15.19 -5.05 1.82
CA PHE A 27 -15.40 -5.10 0.38
C PHE A 27 -15.93 -3.77 -0.16
N TRP A 28 -15.73 -3.54 -1.45
CA TRP A 28 -16.30 -2.40 -2.19
C TRP A 28 -17.66 -2.79 -2.76
N THR A 29 -18.66 -1.90 -2.67
CA THR A 29 -20.02 -2.19 -3.16
C THR A 29 -20.15 -2.09 -4.68
N ASN A 30 -19.30 -1.28 -5.30
CA ASN A 30 -19.31 -1.05 -6.74
C ASN A 30 -17.89 -1.02 -7.31
N SER A 31 -17.79 -1.05 -8.64
CA SER A 31 -16.53 -1.00 -9.39
C SER A 31 -15.80 0.35 -9.36
N LEU A 32 -16.40 1.37 -8.74
CA LEU A 32 -15.87 2.73 -8.67
C LEU A 32 -15.19 3.03 -7.32
N CYS A 33 -15.25 2.10 -6.36
CA CYS A 33 -14.69 2.26 -5.02
C CYS A 33 -15.27 3.49 -4.28
N GLU A 34 -16.58 3.74 -4.39
CA GLU A 34 -17.24 4.91 -3.77
C GLU A 34 -17.80 4.63 -2.36
N GLU A 35 -17.92 3.35 -2.01
CA GLU A 35 -18.45 2.90 -0.74
C GLU A 35 -17.80 1.58 -0.34
N LYS A 36 -17.31 1.52 0.90
CA LYS A 36 -16.63 0.37 1.47
C LYS A 36 -17.44 -0.14 2.66
N CYS A 37 -17.65 -1.44 2.69
CA CYS A 37 -18.42 -2.08 3.73
C CYS A 37 -17.61 -3.11 4.50
N VAL A 38 -18.04 -3.39 5.72
CA VAL A 38 -17.56 -4.47 6.58
C VAL A 38 -18.72 -5.33 7.04
N CYS A 39 -18.54 -6.65 7.03
CA CYS A 39 -19.48 -7.56 7.68
C CYS A 39 -19.21 -7.58 9.19
N ASP A 40 -20.10 -6.98 9.98
CA ASP A 40 -20.02 -6.99 11.43
C ASP A 40 -20.44 -8.37 11.96
N ALA A 41 -19.47 -9.15 12.44
CA ALA A 41 -19.68 -10.53 12.88
C ALA A 41 -20.73 -10.64 14.01
N ALA A 42 -20.70 -9.71 14.96
CA ALA A 42 -21.57 -9.73 16.14
C ALA A 42 -23.04 -9.48 15.80
N THR A 43 -23.29 -8.59 14.83
CA THR A 43 -24.65 -8.20 14.43
C THR A 43 -25.14 -8.90 13.17
N GLN A 44 -24.24 -9.58 12.44
CA GLN A 44 -24.50 -10.18 11.11
C GLN A 44 -25.04 -9.17 10.10
N LYS A 45 -24.71 -7.88 10.29
CA LYS A 45 -25.12 -6.78 9.41
C LYS A 45 -23.92 -6.19 8.71
N VAL A 46 -24.15 -5.77 7.48
CA VAL A 46 -23.17 -5.00 6.74
C VAL A 46 -23.22 -3.54 7.19
N LYS A 47 -22.06 -2.98 7.54
CA LYS A 47 -21.87 -1.56 7.83
C LYS A 47 -21.05 -0.94 6.71
N CYS A 48 -21.57 0.11 6.08
CA CYS A 48 -20.96 0.76 4.92
C CYS A 48 -20.64 2.21 5.21
N GLU A 49 -19.54 2.68 4.66
CA GLU A 49 -19.10 4.06 4.73
C GLU A 49 -18.68 4.53 3.34
N ARG A 50 -19.00 5.80 3.01
CA ARG A 50 -18.49 6.42 1.79
C ARG A 50 -16.97 6.47 1.86
N ALA A 51 -16.34 6.00 0.80
CA ALA A 51 -14.90 5.92 0.68
C ALA A 51 -14.50 6.24 -0.77
N GLY A 52 -13.21 6.44 -1.01
CA GLY A 52 -12.70 6.76 -2.33
C GLY A 52 -11.21 6.55 -2.41
N CYS A 53 -10.72 6.27 -3.61
CA CYS A 53 -9.29 6.23 -3.86
C CYS A 53 -8.66 7.61 -3.69
N ARG A 54 -7.41 7.64 -3.25
CA ARG A 54 -6.70 8.89 -3.05
C ARG A 54 -6.26 9.48 -4.38
N ASN A 55 -5.82 10.74 -4.32
CA ASN A 55 -5.15 11.37 -5.45
C ASN A 55 -3.91 10.54 -5.83
N GLY A 56 -3.84 10.12 -7.10
CA GLY A 56 -2.76 9.26 -7.59
C GLY A 56 -3.08 7.77 -7.59
N GLU A 57 -4.24 7.38 -7.08
CA GLU A 57 -4.77 6.02 -7.15
C GLU A 57 -5.97 5.94 -8.10
N ARG A 58 -6.23 4.74 -8.61
CA ARG A 58 -7.45 4.39 -9.35
C ARG A 58 -8.06 3.13 -8.76
N CYS A 59 -9.39 3.07 -8.75
CA CYS A 59 -10.09 1.84 -8.46
C CYS A 59 -9.80 0.82 -9.56
N GLY A 60 -9.47 -0.41 -9.18
CA GLY A 60 -9.21 -1.48 -10.14
C GLY A 60 -9.22 -2.85 -9.48
N VAL A 61 -9.09 -3.89 -10.30
CA VAL A 61 -8.94 -5.28 -9.83
C VAL A 61 -7.55 -5.78 -10.22
N VAL A 62 -6.71 -6.11 -9.24
CA VAL A 62 -5.37 -6.67 -9.45
C VAL A 62 -5.32 -8.03 -8.78
N ASN A 63 -4.99 -9.09 -9.55
CA ASN A 63 -4.98 -10.48 -9.06
C ASN A 63 -6.28 -10.90 -8.36
N GLY A 64 -7.43 -10.42 -8.87
CA GLY A 64 -8.75 -10.76 -8.32
C GLY A 64 -9.16 -9.93 -7.09
N VAL A 65 -8.30 -9.06 -6.58
CA VAL A 65 -8.62 -8.16 -5.46
C VAL A 65 -9.02 -6.80 -6.01
N GLN A 66 -10.20 -6.32 -5.64
CA GLN A 66 -10.61 -4.96 -5.94
C GLN A 66 -10.10 -4.00 -4.86
N ASP A 67 -9.32 -3.00 -5.26
CA ASP A 67 -8.86 -1.96 -4.35
C ASP A 67 -8.43 -0.69 -5.10
N CYS A 68 -7.96 0.29 -4.34
CA CYS A 68 -7.29 1.47 -4.86
C CYS A 68 -5.82 1.17 -5.14
N TYR A 69 -5.42 1.31 -6.40
CA TYR A 69 -4.07 1.03 -6.86
C TYR A 69 -3.43 2.29 -7.45
N PRO A 70 -2.12 2.52 -7.23
CA PRO A 70 -1.42 3.66 -7.80
C PRO A 70 -1.50 3.67 -9.33
N VAL A 71 -1.73 4.86 -9.90
CA VAL A 71 -1.83 5.08 -11.35
C VAL A 71 -0.45 5.11 -12.02
N SER A 72 0.57 5.56 -11.29
CA SER A 72 1.94 5.69 -11.78
C SER A 72 2.95 5.38 -10.68
N PHE A 73 4.12 4.90 -11.07
CA PHE A 73 5.24 4.61 -10.17
C PHE A 73 6.42 5.48 -10.57
N GLU A 74 7.16 5.98 -9.58
CA GLU A 74 8.42 6.68 -9.81
C GLU A 74 9.56 5.90 -9.15
N THR A 75 10.75 6.03 -9.72
CA THR A 75 11.94 5.32 -9.24
C THR A 75 13.01 6.30 -8.81
N CYS A 76 13.51 6.13 -7.58
CA CYS A 76 14.76 6.77 -7.16
C CYS A 76 15.89 5.73 -7.21
N ILE A 77 17.09 6.21 -7.52
CA ILE A 77 18.26 5.35 -7.75
C ILE A 77 19.42 5.88 -6.93
N ALA A 78 20.09 5.00 -6.19
CA ALA A 78 21.41 5.22 -5.63
C ALA A 78 22.35 4.20 -6.29
N HIS A 79 23.08 4.60 -7.33
CA HIS A 79 23.90 3.71 -8.14
C HIS A 79 25.39 3.99 -7.95
N GLY A 80 26.04 3.24 -7.06
CA GLY A 80 27.44 3.47 -6.73
C GLY A 80 27.64 4.82 -6.01
N ASP A 81 28.59 4.88 -5.08
CA ASP A 81 29.01 6.16 -4.53
C ASP A 81 29.73 6.94 -5.65
N PRO A 82 29.26 8.13 -6.10
CA PRO A 82 28.29 9.04 -5.46
C PRO A 82 26.99 9.32 -6.24
N HIS A 83 26.57 8.50 -7.21
CA HIS A 83 25.53 8.90 -8.18
C HIS A 83 24.10 8.63 -7.71
N PHE A 84 23.34 9.70 -7.47
CA PHE A 84 21.93 9.65 -7.09
C PHE A 84 21.03 10.18 -8.20
N LYS A 85 19.85 9.56 -8.34
CA LYS A 85 18.72 10.07 -9.14
C LYS A 85 17.46 10.09 -8.27
N THR A 86 16.88 11.27 -8.14
CA THR A 86 15.61 11.51 -7.44
C THR A 86 14.40 11.00 -8.24
N PHE A 87 13.24 10.92 -7.58
CA PHE A 87 11.96 10.56 -8.21
C PHE A 87 11.57 11.50 -9.36
N ASP A 88 11.87 12.79 -9.28
CA ASP A 88 11.61 13.76 -10.36
C ASP A 88 12.74 13.82 -11.42
N GLY A 89 13.67 12.86 -11.36
CA GLY A 89 14.69 12.65 -12.38
C GLY A 89 15.94 13.49 -12.23
N ARG A 90 16.03 14.39 -11.23
CA ARG A 90 17.26 15.15 -10.96
C ARG A 90 18.39 14.23 -10.52
N ARG A 91 19.57 14.48 -11.09
CA ARG A 91 20.80 13.75 -10.79
C ARG A 91 21.73 14.62 -9.98
N PHE A 92 22.38 14.04 -8.98
CA PHE A 92 23.39 14.73 -8.20
C PHE A 92 24.39 13.73 -7.62
N ASP A 93 25.58 14.25 -7.34
CA ASP A 93 26.62 13.51 -6.65
C ASP A 93 26.69 13.96 -5.20
N PHE A 94 26.63 13.01 -4.28
CA PHE A 94 26.68 13.31 -2.84
C PHE A 94 27.60 12.34 -2.11
N GLN A 95 28.64 12.90 -1.48
CA GLN A 95 29.68 12.15 -0.78
C GLN A 95 29.63 12.44 0.72
N GLY A 96 28.69 11.80 1.39
CA GLY A 96 28.56 11.83 2.85
C GLY A 96 29.31 10.67 3.52
N ASN A 97 29.54 10.76 4.83
CA ASN A 97 30.07 9.67 5.65
C ASN A 97 29.13 9.24 6.79
N CYS A 98 27.86 9.65 6.70
CA CYS A 98 26.82 9.35 7.67
C CYS A 98 25.74 8.43 7.06
N VAL A 99 24.75 8.07 7.87
CA VAL A 99 23.51 7.43 7.42
C VAL A 99 22.56 8.54 6.95
N TYR A 100 22.01 8.39 5.75
CA TYR A 100 21.11 9.36 5.14
C TYR A 100 19.77 8.70 4.82
N ARG A 101 18.68 9.44 5.02
CA ARG A 101 17.34 9.02 4.60
C ARG A 101 17.19 9.25 3.09
N LEU A 102 17.04 8.17 2.34
CA LEU A 102 16.92 8.18 0.88
C LEU A 102 15.46 8.33 0.43
N ALA A 103 14.54 7.63 1.11
CA ALA A 103 13.11 7.71 0.86
C ALA A 103 12.32 7.42 2.14
N GLY A 104 11.11 7.96 2.24
CA GLY A 104 10.19 7.66 3.32
C GLY A 104 8.94 8.53 3.24
N VAL A 105 7.92 8.18 4.03
CA VAL A 105 6.68 8.96 4.10
C VAL A 105 6.95 10.29 4.80
N CYS A 106 6.47 11.40 4.23
CA CYS A 106 6.59 12.73 4.85
C CYS A 106 5.39 13.02 5.76
N GLY A 107 5.64 13.23 7.06
CA GLY A 107 4.62 13.63 8.04
C GLY A 107 3.57 12.56 8.31
N ASP A 108 2.46 12.98 8.93
CA ASP A 108 1.29 12.12 9.18
C ASP A 108 0.39 12.08 7.94
N ALA A 109 0.87 11.42 6.90
CA ALA A 109 0.03 11.12 5.73
C ALA A 109 -1.00 10.06 6.13
N THR A 110 -2.24 10.49 6.41
CA THR A 110 -3.32 9.64 6.89
C THR A 110 -3.56 8.45 5.96
N GLY A 111 -3.35 7.26 6.52
CA GLY A 111 -3.55 5.98 5.87
C GLY A 111 -2.48 5.58 4.84
N LEU A 112 -1.32 6.23 4.77
CA LEU A 112 -0.14 5.63 4.16
C LEU A 112 0.56 4.72 5.18
N THR A 113 1.07 3.57 4.72
CA THR A 113 1.94 2.75 5.56
C THR A 113 3.28 3.43 5.71
N HIS A 114 3.69 3.71 6.95
CA HIS A 114 4.99 4.32 7.21
C HIS A 114 6.12 3.41 6.75
N PHE A 115 7.05 3.95 5.97
CA PHE A 115 8.29 3.28 5.59
C PHE A 115 9.43 4.29 5.57
N GLU A 116 10.64 3.79 5.81
CA GLU A 116 11.87 4.56 5.73
C GLU A 116 12.97 3.71 5.11
N VAL A 117 13.69 4.30 4.18
CA VAL A 117 14.85 3.70 3.51
C VAL A 117 16.04 4.59 3.79
N THR A 118 17.03 4.02 4.46
CA THR A 118 18.29 4.70 4.75
C THR A 118 19.43 4.09 3.93
N VAL A 119 20.41 4.93 3.59
CA VAL A 119 21.63 4.53 2.91
C VAL A 119 22.83 5.01 3.73
N PHE A 120 23.89 4.22 3.75
CA PHE A 120 25.13 4.58 4.37
C PHE A 120 26.23 4.60 3.32
N THR A 121 26.83 5.78 3.13
CA THR A 121 27.91 5.98 2.16
C THR A 121 29.25 5.84 2.86
N ARG A 122 30.05 4.85 2.45
CA ARG A 122 31.47 4.74 2.79
C ARG A 122 32.28 4.78 1.51
N ARG A 123 33.41 5.49 1.56
CA ARG A 123 34.44 5.40 0.51
C ARG A 123 35.02 3.99 0.50
N LEU A 124 34.44 3.11 -0.32
CA LEU A 124 34.98 1.80 -0.63
C LEU A 124 35.50 1.87 -2.07
N LEU A 125 36.82 1.83 -2.22
CA LEU A 125 37.45 1.58 -3.50
C LEU A 125 36.89 0.24 -4.02
N HIS A 126 36.02 0.28 -5.04
CA HIS A 126 35.61 -0.86 -5.90
C HIS A 126 34.30 -1.66 -5.65
N LEU A 127 33.22 -1.12 -5.04
CA LEU A 127 31.91 -1.81 -5.13
C LEU A 127 30.76 -0.92 -5.64
N ASN A 128 30.32 -1.17 -6.88
CA ASN A 128 29.06 -0.67 -7.45
C ASN A 128 27.89 -1.51 -6.93
N THR A 129 27.45 -1.30 -5.69
CA THR A 129 26.14 -1.79 -5.25
C THR A 129 25.10 -0.72 -5.55
N GLY A 130 24.41 -0.86 -6.69
CA GLY A 130 23.28 -0.01 -7.02
C GLY A 130 22.01 -0.52 -6.35
N LEU A 131 21.36 0.33 -5.55
CA LEU A 131 20.02 0.08 -5.03
C LEU A 131 19.04 0.94 -5.83
N SER A 132 18.17 0.29 -6.60
CA SER A 132 17.02 0.95 -7.23
C SER A 132 15.82 0.75 -6.32
N LEU A 133 15.21 1.85 -5.86
CA LEU A 133 14.01 1.81 -5.07
C LEU A 133 12.84 2.31 -5.89
N VAL A 134 11.82 1.46 -5.99
CA VAL A 134 10.53 1.81 -6.56
C VAL A 134 9.63 2.21 -5.40
N CYS A 135 9.21 3.47 -5.36
CA CYS A 135 8.25 3.93 -4.36
C CYS A 135 6.95 4.38 -5.02
N PHE A 136 5.87 4.15 -4.30
CA PHE A 136 4.51 4.54 -4.66
C PHE A 136 4.26 5.97 -4.19
N ARG A 137 3.46 6.73 -4.95
CA ARG A 137 2.99 8.06 -4.55
C ARG A 137 1.72 7.94 -3.71
#